data_AF-A0AAU9WJ92-F1
#
_entry.id   AF-A0AAU9WJ92-F1
#
_cell.length_a   1.000
_cell.length_b   1.000
_cell.length_c   1.000
_cell.angle_alpha   90.00
_cell.angle_beta   90.00
_cell.angle_gamma   90.00
#
_symmetry.space_group_name_H-M   'P 1'
#
loop_
_entity.id
_entity.type
_entity.pdbx_description
1 polymer ?
#
loop_
_entity_poly.entity_id
_entity_poly.type
_entity_poly.pdbx_seq_one_letter_code
_entity_poly.pdbx_strand_id
1 'polypeptide(L)'
;ELRARYRFGKESIEYITDLLADNLRRKTNRNHPLSALQQVLIALRFYAIKSLCRLPYMISLFAFISGLFTNIVARWPGSTHDSFMFRSSNLCSYIEENHHSLDDGILLGDSGYALRPFMMTPYINPSTPAQVAYNDAHCKTRVIIEQTFGRWKRRFHVLHSEIRMAPEKVCIIIGACAVLHNIAIFLSEPMEDGDVGGEANED
;
A
#
# COMPACT_ATOMS: atom_id res chain seq x y z
N GLU A 1 16.60 -15.67 11.49
CA GLU A 1 17.30 -14.42 11.88
C GLU A 1 17.12 -13.28 10.87
N LEU A 2 17.39 -13.49 9.56
CA LEU A 2 17.26 -12.42 8.55
C LEU A 2 15.84 -11.88 8.40
N ARG A 3 14.83 -12.75 8.28
CA ARG A 3 13.42 -12.32 8.21
C ARG A 3 13.01 -11.48 9.43
N ALA A 4 13.37 -11.90 10.63
CA ALA A 4 13.06 -11.15 11.86
C ALA A 4 13.68 -9.75 11.88
N ARG A 5 14.83 -9.58 11.22
CA ARG A 5 15.57 -8.32 11.20
C ARG A 5 15.16 -7.39 10.05
N TYR A 6 14.86 -7.95 8.88
CA TYR A 6 14.71 -7.20 7.62
C TYR A 6 13.35 -7.40 6.94
N ARG A 7 12.51 -8.33 7.42
CA ARG A 7 11.20 -8.74 6.89
C ARG A 7 11.23 -9.42 5.51
N PHE A 8 12.42 -9.79 5.06
CA PHE A 8 12.68 -10.51 3.81
C PHE A 8 13.64 -11.67 4.05
N GLY A 9 13.46 -12.75 3.28
CA GLY A 9 14.41 -13.85 3.19
C GLY A 9 15.67 -13.47 2.41
N LYS A 10 16.68 -14.34 2.46
CA LYS A 10 17.95 -14.13 1.76
C LYS A 10 17.75 -13.94 0.25
N GLU A 11 16.99 -14.81 -0.38
CA GLU A 11 16.72 -14.78 -1.82
C GLU A 11 16.04 -13.48 -2.25
N SER A 12 15.05 -13.00 -1.48
CA SER A 12 14.40 -11.72 -1.77
C SER A 12 15.33 -10.52 -1.57
N ILE A 13 16.23 -10.57 -0.59
CA ILE A 13 17.23 -9.50 -0.38
C ILE A 13 18.21 -9.48 -1.56
N GLU A 14 18.65 -10.65 -2.03
CA GLU A 14 19.52 -10.78 -3.21
C GLU A 14 18.80 -10.24 -4.45
N TYR A 15 17.55 -10.63 -4.68
CA TYR A 15 16.71 -10.12 -5.76
C TYR A 15 16.59 -8.60 -5.75
N ILE A 16 16.26 -8.00 -4.59
CA ILE A 16 16.16 -6.54 -4.44
C ILE A 16 17.52 -5.88 -4.69
N THR A 17 18.59 -6.50 -4.23
CA THR A 17 19.96 -5.99 -4.40
C THR A 17 20.35 -5.96 -5.86
N ASP A 18 20.09 -7.03 -6.61
CA ASP A 18 20.41 -7.14 -8.02
C ASP A 18 19.57 -6.15 -8.86
N LEU A 19 18.28 -6.02 -8.54
CA LEU A 19 17.38 -5.05 -9.18
C LEU A 19 17.88 -3.60 -9.02
N LEU A 20 18.51 -3.28 -7.89
CA LEU A 20 18.98 -1.93 -7.58
C LEU A 20 20.48 -1.73 -7.83
N ALA A 21 21.23 -2.80 -8.17
CA ALA A 21 22.69 -2.79 -8.18
C ALA A 21 23.27 -1.68 -9.06
N ASP A 22 22.74 -1.51 -10.26
CA ASP A 22 23.24 -0.52 -11.22
C ASP A 22 22.95 0.93 -10.79
N ASN A 23 21.85 1.15 -10.06
CA ASN A 23 21.47 2.46 -9.55
C ASN A 23 22.22 2.83 -8.26
N LEU A 24 22.61 1.83 -7.45
CA LEU A 24 23.30 2.02 -6.16
C LEU A 24 24.83 2.04 -6.29
N ARG A 25 25.36 1.54 -7.41
CA ARG A 25 26.80 1.59 -7.71
C ARG A 25 27.25 3.03 -7.92
N ARG A 26 28.15 3.51 -7.07
CA ARG A 26 28.79 4.81 -7.26
C ARG A 26 29.81 4.73 -8.40
N LYS A 27 29.85 5.78 -9.24
CA LYS A 27 30.83 5.93 -10.34
C LYS A 27 32.28 6.11 -9.86
N THR A 28 32.52 6.36 -8.56
CA THR A 28 33.85 6.64 -8.01
C THR A 28 34.13 5.83 -6.75
N ASN A 29 35.29 5.16 -6.69
CA ASN A 29 35.76 4.39 -5.52
C ASN A 29 36.44 5.24 -4.42
N ARG A 30 36.32 6.57 -4.49
CA ARG A 30 36.84 7.44 -3.42
C ARG A 30 36.01 7.23 -2.14
N ASN A 31 36.67 7.01 -1.01
CA ASN A 31 36.10 6.78 0.34
C ASN A 31 35.34 5.46 0.57
N HIS A 32 35.80 4.33 0.02
CA HIS A 32 35.23 2.99 0.32
C HIS A 32 33.68 2.97 0.31
N PRO A 33 33.06 3.16 -0.87
CA PRO A 33 31.60 3.25 -0.97
C PRO A 33 30.92 1.97 -0.46
N LEU A 34 29.83 2.13 0.30
CA LEU A 34 29.00 1.02 0.74
C LEU A 34 28.53 0.19 -0.47
N SER A 35 28.62 -1.14 -0.36
CA SER A 35 28.13 -2.03 -1.40
C SER A 35 26.60 -1.90 -1.57
N ALA A 36 26.06 -2.27 -2.74
CA ALA A 36 24.63 -2.25 -2.98
C ALA A 36 23.88 -3.08 -1.92
N LEU A 37 24.42 -4.25 -1.56
CA LEU A 37 23.89 -5.10 -0.50
C LEU A 37 23.85 -4.37 0.87
N GLN A 38 24.92 -3.68 1.24
CA GLN A 38 24.96 -2.91 2.50
C GLN A 38 23.92 -1.79 2.49
N GLN A 39 23.78 -1.06 1.39
CA GLN A 39 22.78 0.00 1.25
C GLN A 39 21.34 -0.55 1.36
N VAL A 40 21.06 -1.69 0.71
CA VAL A 40 19.76 -2.37 0.78
C VAL A 40 19.47 -2.87 2.20
N LEU A 41 20.43 -3.51 2.86
CA LEU A 41 20.26 -4.00 4.24
C LEU A 41 19.99 -2.84 5.21
N ILE A 42 20.68 -1.70 5.07
CA ILE A 42 20.42 -0.50 5.88
C ILE A 42 19.00 0.02 5.64
N ALA A 43 18.56 0.11 4.38
CA ALA A 43 17.23 0.59 4.03
C ALA A 43 16.12 -0.35 4.54
N LEU A 44 16.25 -1.67 4.31
CA LEU A 44 15.32 -2.66 4.83
C LEU A 44 15.25 -2.63 6.35
N ARG A 45 16.39 -2.45 7.02
CA ARG A 45 16.43 -2.31 8.48
C ARG A 45 15.70 -1.05 8.94
N PHE A 46 15.89 0.06 8.24
CA PHE A 46 15.18 1.31 8.53
C PHE A 46 13.65 1.13 8.38
N TYR A 47 13.17 0.46 7.32
CA TYR A 47 11.74 0.22 7.14
C TYR A 47 11.13 -0.79 8.12
N ALA A 48 11.94 -1.73 8.61
CA ALA A 48 11.51 -2.79 9.52
C ALA A 48 11.42 -2.37 11.01
N ILE A 49 12.11 -1.30 11.43
CA ILE A 49 12.14 -0.82 12.82
C ILE A 49 11.07 0.27 13.05
N LYS A 50 10.53 0.34 14.29
CA LYS A 50 9.72 1.48 14.76
C LYS A 50 10.61 2.72 14.95
N SER A 51 10.36 3.79 14.20
CA SER A 51 10.97 5.12 14.39
C SER A 51 9.97 6.01 15.12
N LEU A 52 10.39 6.87 16.04
CA LEU A 52 9.52 7.54 17.02
C LEU A 52 9.33 9.04 16.69
N CYS A 53 8.47 9.40 15.74
CA CYS A 53 8.21 10.79 15.27
C CYS A 53 6.84 11.21 14.56
N ARG A 54 5.76 11.69 15.19
CA ARG A 54 4.40 12.01 14.65
C ARG A 54 4.19 12.29 13.13
N LEU A 55 3.20 11.65 12.49
CA LEU A 55 2.69 12.01 11.14
C LEU A 55 1.53 13.00 11.23
N PRO A 56 1.61 14.19 10.61
CA PRO A 56 0.44 15.04 10.35
C PRO A 56 -0.18 14.85 8.96
N TYR A 57 0.36 13.95 8.11
CA TYR A 57 -0.01 13.89 6.69
C TYR A 57 -0.24 12.43 6.24
N MET A 58 -1.50 12.12 5.93
CA MET A 58 -1.95 10.81 5.44
C MET A 58 -1.96 10.77 3.91
N ILE A 59 -1.51 9.62 3.37
CA ILE A 59 -1.48 9.26 1.95
C ILE A 59 -2.85 8.79 1.53
N SER A 60 -3.29 9.17 0.33
CA SER A 60 -4.71 9.16 0.03
C SER A 60 -5.06 8.89 -1.42
N LEU A 61 -4.49 7.83 -1.97
CA LEU A 61 -5.21 6.96 -2.89
C LEU A 61 -4.37 5.69 -3.07
N PHE A 62 -4.98 4.53 -2.81
CA PHE A 62 -4.40 3.23 -3.16
C PHE A 62 -5.41 2.49 -4.02
N ALA A 63 -5.06 2.24 -5.27
CA ALA A 63 -5.79 1.27 -6.07
C ALA A 63 -5.22 -0.12 -5.79
N PHE A 64 -6.11 -1.09 -5.62
CA PHE A 64 -5.76 -2.46 -5.25
C PHE A 64 -6.27 -3.46 -6.26
N ILE A 65 -5.43 -4.45 -6.57
CA ILE A 65 -5.85 -5.68 -7.24
C ILE A 65 -5.23 -6.83 -6.45
N SER A 66 -6.08 -7.68 -5.86
CA SER A 66 -5.64 -8.91 -5.16
C SER A 66 -4.53 -8.69 -4.11
N GLY A 67 -4.59 -7.57 -3.36
CA GLY A 67 -3.61 -7.23 -2.32
C GLY A 67 -2.33 -6.53 -2.81
N LEU A 68 -2.22 -6.27 -4.11
CA LEU A 68 -1.15 -5.47 -4.71
C LEU A 68 -1.55 -4.00 -4.81
N PHE A 69 -0.58 -3.11 -4.59
CA PHE A 69 -0.76 -1.68 -4.83
C PHE A 69 -0.51 -1.36 -6.30
N THR A 70 -1.49 -0.79 -7.00
CA THR A 70 -1.38 -0.47 -8.43
C THR A 70 -1.20 1.02 -8.70
N ASN A 71 -1.77 1.89 -7.86
CA ASN A 71 -1.61 3.33 -7.94
C ASN A 71 -1.50 3.93 -6.53
N ILE A 72 -0.57 4.86 -6.34
CA ILE A 72 -0.31 5.51 -5.05
C ILE A 72 -0.17 7.00 -5.26
N VAL A 73 -1.05 7.77 -4.60
CA VAL A 73 -0.97 9.24 -4.59
C VAL A 73 -0.67 9.73 -3.18
N ALA A 74 0.59 10.12 -2.95
CA ALA A 74 1.06 10.72 -1.70
C ALA A 74 1.38 12.20 -1.95
N ARG A 75 0.36 13.06 -2.01
CA ARG A 75 0.55 14.50 -2.32
C ARG A 75 -0.34 15.44 -1.51
N TRP A 76 -1.19 14.92 -0.64
CA TRP A 76 -2.26 15.68 -0.01
C TRP A 76 -2.13 15.70 1.51
N PRO A 77 -2.55 16.80 2.18
CA PRO A 77 -2.65 16.82 3.63
C PRO A 77 -3.72 15.85 4.16
N GLY A 78 -3.52 15.30 5.35
CA GLY A 78 -4.39 14.27 5.93
C GLY A 78 -5.82 14.72 6.27
N SER A 79 -6.13 16.01 6.16
CA SER A 79 -7.48 16.58 6.32
C SER A 79 -8.28 16.63 5.01
N THR A 80 -7.68 16.23 3.89
CA THR A 80 -8.34 16.25 2.58
C THR A 80 -9.28 15.05 2.46
N HIS A 81 -10.45 15.24 1.85
CA HIS A 81 -11.41 14.15 1.66
C HIS A 81 -10.99 13.21 0.53
N ASP A 82 -11.06 11.89 0.75
CA ASP A 82 -10.62 10.87 -0.20
C ASP A 82 -11.27 10.98 -1.59
N SER A 83 -12.56 11.28 -1.64
CA SER A 83 -13.25 11.48 -2.93
C SER A 83 -12.80 12.74 -3.67
N PHE A 84 -12.35 13.79 -2.97
CA PHE A 84 -11.79 14.98 -3.61
C PHE A 84 -10.42 14.67 -4.22
N MET A 85 -9.61 13.89 -3.51
CA MET A 85 -8.28 13.49 -3.99
C MET A 85 -8.36 12.58 -5.20
N PHE A 86 -9.28 11.61 -5.19
CA PHE A 86 -9.54 10.77 -6.36
C PHE A 86 -9.98 11.60 -7.55
N ARG A 87 -10.98 12.48 -7.39
CA ARG A 87 -11.48 13.35 -8.47
C ARG A 87 -10.42 14.27 -9.05
N SER A 88 -9.45 14.68 -8.24
CA SER A 88 -8.35 15.56 -8.67
C SER A 88 -7.14 14.79 -9.24
N SER A 89 -7.22 13.45 -9.34
CA SER A 89 -6.12 12.61 -9.80
C SER A 89 -6.20 12.35 -11.30
N ASN A 90 -5.02 12.22 -11.94
CA ASN A 90 -4.94 11.78 -13.33
C ASN A 90 -5.55 10.39 -13.55
N LEU A 91 -5.62 9.56 -12.50
CA LEU A 91 -6.24 8.24 -12.56
C LEU A 91 -7.75 8.36 -12.82
N CYS A 92 -8.43 9.30 -12.17
CA CYS A 92 -9.86 9.52 -12.40
C CYS A 92 -10.11 9.95 -13.85
N SER A 93 -9.37 10.93 -14.36
CA SER A 93 -9.49 11.37 -15.75
C SER A 93 -9.20 10.24 -16.74
N TYR A 94 -8.15 9.46 -16.50
CA TYR A 94 -7.82 8.31 -17.34
C TYR A 94 -8.94 7.27 -17.38
N ILE A 95 -9.49 6.89 -16.22
CA ILE A 95 -10.58 5.90 -16.16
C ILE A 95 -11.86 6.46 -16.79
N GLU A 96 -12.19 7.73 -16.56
CA GLU A 96 -13.35 8.39 -17.19
C GLU A 96 -13.28 8.35 -18.72
N GLU A 97 -12.08 8.49 -19.30
CA GLU A 97 -11.87 8.47 -20.74
C GLU A 97 -11.79 7.06 -21.34
N ASN A 98 -11.26 6.09 -20.59
CA ASN A 98 -10.89 4.76 -21.11
C ASN A 98 -11.76 3.60 -20.60
N HIS A 99 -12.62 3.82 -19.60
CA HIS A 99 -13.54 2.78 -19.13
C HIS A 99 -14.81 2.76 -19.97
N HIS A 100 -14.96 1.72 -20.79
CA HIS A 100 -16.05 1.58 -21.73
C HIS A 100 -17.07 0.52 -21.31
N SER A 101 -16.66 -0.45 -20.47
CA SER A 101 -17.51 -1.57 -20.06
C SER A 101 -17.11 -2.15 -18.71
N LEU A 102 -17.96 -3.03 -18.15
CA LEU A 102 -17.65 -3.74 -16.90
C LEU A 102 -16.43 -4.66 -17.03
N ASP A 103 -16.06 -5.07 -18.25
CA ASP A 103 -14.90 -5.91 -18.52
C ASP A 103 -13.57 -5.17 -18.26
N ASP A 104 -13.59 -3.84 -18.25
CA ASP A 104 -12.44 -3.00 -17.90
C ASP A 104 -12.16 -2.98 -16.37
N GLY A 105 -13.09 -3.55 -15.59
CA GLY A 105 -13.02 -3.62 -14.14
C GLY A 105 -13.64 -2.41 -13.43
N ILE A 106 -14.05 -2.62 -12.17
CA ILE A 106 -14.81 -1.64 -11.39
C ILE A 106 -14.08 -1.33 -10.09
N LEU A 107 -14.03 -0.05 -9.73
CA LEU A 107 -13.53 0.41 -8.44
C LEU A 107 -14.61 0.29 -7.36
N LEU A 108 -14.22 -0.15 -6.16
CA LEU A 108 -15.10 -0.14 -4.99
C LEU A 108 -14.74 1.06 -4.11
N GLY A 109 -15.64 2.04 -4.06
CA GLY A 109 -15.53 3.22 -3.21
C GLY A 109 -16.31 3.07 -1.92
N ASP A 110 -15.91 3.77 -0.86
CA ASP A 110 -16.73 3.94 0.34
C ASP A 110 -17.91 4.90 0.09
N SER A 111 -18.72 5.15 1.12
CA SER A 111 -19.89 6.03 1.04
C SER A 111 -19.57 7.51 0.81
N GLY A 112 -18.31 7.93 0.98
CA GLY A 112 -17.83 9.28 0.66
C GLY A 112 -17.54 9.50 -0.82
N TYR A 113 -17.47 8.43 -1.61
CA TYR A 113 -17.36 8.51 -3.07
C TYR A 113 -18.73 8.64 -3.72
N ALA A 114 -18.74 9.19 -4.94
CA ALA A 114 -19.94 9.26 -5.75
C ALA A 114 -20.01 8.05 -6.69
N LEU A 115 -21.21 7.48 -6.86
CA LEU A 115 -21.45 6.40 -7.82
C LEU A 115 -21.11 6.85 -9.25
N ARG A 116 -20.37 6.02 -9.99
CA ARG A 116 -19.96 6.24 -11.40
C ARG A 116 -20.00 4.91 -12.17
N PRO A 117 -19.99 4.93 -13.51
CA PRO A 117 -19.93 3.70 -14.33
C PRO A 117 -18.76 2.76 -13.98
N PHE A 118 -17.65 3.33 -13.51
CA PHE A 118 -16.44 2.63 -13.08
C PHE A 118 -16.25 2.58 -11.56
N MET A 119 -17.20 3.09 -10.77
CA MET A 119 -17.08 3.17 -9.30
C MET A 119 -18.39 2.83 -8.59
N MET A 120 -18.34 1.74 -7.82
CA MET A 120 -19.46 1.22 -7.04
C MET A 120 -19.32 1.57 -5.55
N THR A 121 -20.38 2.14 -4.99
CA THR A 121 -20.46 2.57 -3.58
C THR A 121 -21.57 1.81 -2.86
N PRO A 122 -21.51 1.65 -1.53
CA PRO A 122 -22.57 1.00 -0.76
C PRO A 122 -23.87 1.81 -0.78
N TYR A 123 -25.02 1.14 -0.62
CA TYR A 123 -26.27 1.82 -0.33
C TYR A 123 -26.25 2.39 1.09
N ILE A 124 -26.58 3.68 1.23
CA ILE A 124 -26.60 4.36 2.55
C ILE A 124 -27.75 3.81 3.43
N ASN A 125 -28.92 3.62 2.84
CA ASN A 125 -30.12 3.11 3.52
C ASN A 125 -30.68 1.90 2.72
N PRO A 126 -30.11 0.69 2.89
CA PRO A 126 -30.60 -0.50 2.19
C PRO A 126 -32.00 -0.87 2.72
N SER A 127 -32.99 -0.88 1.82
CA SER A 127 -34.40 -1.17 2.15
C SER A 127 -34.91 -2.48 1.57
N THR A 128 -34.17 -3.08 0.63
CA THR A 128 -34.53 -4.35 -0.01
C THR A 128 -33.50 -5.44 0.32
N PRO A 129 -33.90 -6.73 0.33
CA PRO A 129 -32.96 -7.84 0.55
C PRO A 129 -31.79 -7.84 -0.43
N ALA A 130 -32.02 -7.43 -1.68
CA ALA A 130 -30.96 -7.33 -2.70
C ALA A 130 -29.94 -6.23 -2.37
N GLN A 131 -30.37 -5.08 -1.84
CA GLN A 131 -29.46 -4.01 -1.42
C GLN A 131 -28.64 -4.41 -0.20
N VAL A 132 -29.24 -5.13 0.76
CA VAL A 132 -28.52 -5.69 1.91
C VAL A 132 -27.45 -6.69 1.43
N ALA A 133 -27.83 -7.65 0.59
CA ALA A 133 -26.89 -8.64 0.04
C ALA A 133 -25.74 -7.99 -0.75
N TYR A 134 -26.03 -6.92 -1.51
CA TYR A 134 -25.00 -6.13 -2.18
C TYR A 134 -24.05 -5.45 -1.18
N ASN A 135 -24.58 -4.78 -0.16
CA ASN A 135 -23.74 -4.13 0.86
C ASN A 135 -22.87 -5.15 1.61
N ASP A 136 -23.39 -6.35 1.89
CA ASP A 136 -22.64 -7.44 2.51
C ASP A 136 -21.47 -7.88 1.62
N ALA A 137 -21.70 -8.07 0.32
CA ALA A 137 -20.66 -8.42 -0.65
C ALA A 137 -19.62 -7.29 -0.81
N HIS A 138 -20.08 -6.03 -0.84
CA HIS A 138 -19.22 -4.85 -0.91
C HIS A 138 -18.32 -4.77 0.33
N CYS A 139 -18.89 -4.96 1.53
CA CYS A 139 -18.18 -5.00 2.80
C CYS A 139 -17.12 -6.11 2.83
N LYS A 140 -17.48 -7.35 2.47
CA LYS A 140 -16.54 -8.48 2.41
C LYS A 140 -15.36 -8.22 1.47
N THR A 141 -15.62 -7.54 0.35
CA THR A 141 -14.54 -7.20 -0.59
C THR A 141 -13.63 -6.11 -0.02
N ARG A 142 -14.19 -5.11 0.68
CA ARG A 142 -13.40 -4.08 1.37
C ARG A 142 -12.56 -4.63 2.53
N VAL A 143 -13.00 -5.69 3.20
CA VAL A 143 -12.20 -6.37 4.23
C VAL A 143 -10.84 -6.81 3.67
N ILE A 144 -10.77 -7.26 2.41
CA ILE A 144 -9.49 -7.64 1.77
C ILE A 144 -8.54 -6.43 1.67
N ILE A 145 -9.08 -5.24 1.35
CA ILE A 145 -8.31 -4.00 1.27
C ILE A 145 -7.77 -3.61 2.65
N GLU A 146 -8.63 -3.64 3.67
CA GLU A 146 -8.27 -3.34 5.06
C GLU A 146 -7.22 -4.31 5.61
N GLN A 147 -7.40 -5.61 5.34
CA GLN A 147 -6.41 -6.64 5.67
C GLN A 147 -5.08 -6.40 4.95
N THR A 148 -5.11 -5.96 3.69
CA THR A 148 -3.90 -5.62 2.92
C THR A 148 -3.16 -4.44 3.57
N PHE A 149 -3.86 -3.37 3.93
CA PHE A 149 -3.27 -2.25 4.67
C PHE A 149 -2.72 -2.69 6.03
N GLY A 150 -3.44 -3.56 6.75
CA GLY A 150 -2.99 -4.13 8.01
C GLY A 150 -1.70 -4.93 7.87
N ARG A 151 -1.60 -5.79 6.84
CA ARG A 151 -0.39 -6.55 6.51
C ARG A 151 0.76 -5.62 6.12
N TRP A 152 0.48 -4.62 5.29
CA TRP A 152 1.48 -3.66 4.84
C TRP A 152 2.09 -2.85 5.99
N LYS A 153 1.25 -2.31 6.89
CA LYS A 153 1.68 -1.57 8.10
C LYS A 153 2.45 -2.46 9.08
N ARG A 154 2.05 -3.74 9.22
CA ARG A 154 2.78 -4.71 10.05
C ARG A 154 4.14 -5.07 9.47
N ARG A 155 4.23 -5.25 8.14
CA ARG A 155 5.50 -5.54 7.47
C ARG A 155 6.47 -4.35 7.60
N PHE A 156 6.01 -3.14 7.36
CA PHE A 156 6.84 -1.93 7.44
C PHE A 156 6.45 -1.07 8.63
N HIS A 157 7.12 -1.30 9.75
CA HIS A 157 6.86 -0.62 11.03
C HIS A 157 7.10 0.89 10.96
N VAL A 158 7.86 1.37 9.98
CA VAL A 158 7.98 2.80 9.68
C VAL A 158 6.63 3.45 9.36
N LEU A 159 5.66 2.69 8.82
CA LEU A 159 4.30 3.15 8.51
C LEU A 159 3.34 3.13 9.71
N HIS A 160 3.60 2.26 10.68
CA HIS A 160 3.00 2.35 12.02
C HIS A 160 3.70 3.45 12.84
N SER A 161 4.87 3.87 12.36
CA SER A 161 5.66 4.98 12.85
C SER A 161 4.80 6.26 12.69
N GLU A 162 4.97 7.42 13.27
CA GLU A 162 6.15 7.85 13.93
C GLU A 162 7.26 8.43 12.96
N ILE A 163 7.03 9.09 11.79
CA ILE A 163 8.11 9.71 10.92
C ILE A 163 8.28 11.28 10.99
N ARG A 164 9.43 11.81 11.48
CA ARG A 164 9.81 13.24 11.50
C ARG A 164 10.72 13.49 10.30
N MET A 165 10.11 13.52 9.13
CA MET A 165 10.80 13.87 7.90
C MET A 165 9.98 14.90 7.13
N ALA A 166 10.65 15.61 6.24
CA ALA A 166 9.96 16.49 5.31
C ALA A 166 8.91 15.68 4.52
N PRO A 167 7.71 16.22 4.24
CA PRO A 167 6.62 15.50 3.58
C PRO A 167 7.05 14.81 2.29
N GLU A 168 7.94 15.41 1.52
CA GLU A 168 8.46 14.85 0.27
C GLU A 168 9.20 13.53 0.51
N LYS A 169 10.01 13.45 1.58
CA LYS A 169 10.72 12.21 1.96
C LYS A 169 9.75 11.15 2.45
N VAL A 170 8.72 11.54 3.19
CA VAL A 170 7.67 10.63 3.65
C VAL A 170 7.00 9.98 2.43
N CYS A 171 6.59 10.78 1.44
CA CYS A 171 5.96 10.26 0.22
C CYS A 171 6.84 9.23 -0.51
N ILE A 172 8.16 9.46 -0.57
CA ILE A 172 9.12 8.50 -1.15
C ILE A 172 9.16 7.20 -0.32
N ILE A 173 9.20 7.29 1.01
CA ILE A 173 9.20 6.11 1.90
C ILE A 173 7.93 5.27 1.68
N ILE A 174 6.78 5.91 1.59
CA ILE A 174 5.51 5.21 1.34
C ILE A 174 5.52 4.51 -0.01
N GLY A 175 5.93 5.20 -1.07
CA GLY A 175 6.07 4.57 -2.39
C GLY A 175 7.02 3.38 -2.36
N ALA A 176 8.18 3.52 -1.72
CA ALA A 176 9.16 2.45 -1.58
C ALA A 176 8.58 1.25 -0.79
N CYS A 177 7.90 1.48 0.33
CA CYS A 177 7.27 0.42 1.12
C CYS A 177 6.19 -0.32 0.33
N ALA A 178 5.44 0.35 -0.53
CA ALA A 178 4.42 -0.30 -1.34
C ALA A 178 5.02 -1.14 -2.49
N VAL A 179 6.07 -0.65 -3.15
CA VAL A 179 6.84 -1.43 -4.14
C VAL A 179 7.45 -2.67 -3.48
N LEU A 180 8.07 -2.51 -2.31
CA LEU A 180 8.63 -3.62 -1.55
C LEU A 180 7.55 -4.62 -1.09
N HIS A 181 6.34 -4.16 -0.76
CA HIS A 181 5.20 -5.03 -0.47
C HIS A 181 4.78 -5.86 -1.68
N ASN A 182 4.67 -5.24 -2.86
CA ASN A 182 4.35 -5.94 -4.10
C ASN A 182 5.41 -6.99 -4.43
N ILE A 183 6.70 -6.66 -4.28
CA ILE A 183 7.81 -7.62 -4.44
C ILE A 183 7.67 -8.77 -3.43
N ALA A 184 7.35 -8.47 -2.17
CA ALA A 184 7.13 -9.49 -1.15
C ALA A 184 5.98 -10.45 -1.53
N ILE A 185 4.87 -9.93 -2.05
CA ILE A 185 3.76 -10.76 -2.54
C ILE A 185 4.20 -11.61 -3.73
N PHE A 186 4.89 -11.01 -4.71
CA PHE A 186 5.36 -11.70 -5.90
C PHE A 186 6.31 -12.86 -5.56
N LEU A 187 7.20 -12.65 -4.60
CA LEU A 187 8.14 -13.67 -4.11
C LEU A 187 7.53 -14.60 -3.05
N SER A 188 6.22 -14.47 -2.77
CA SER A 188 5.50 -15.25 -1.76
C SER A 188 6.18 -15.22 -0.37
N GLU A 189 6.71 -14.06 0.02
CA GLU A 189 7.38 -13.87 1.31
C GLU A 189 6.38 -13.96 2.47
N PRO A 190 6.56 -14.90 3.41
CA PRO A 190 5.65 -15.05 4.53
C PRO A 190 5.65 -13.81 5.43
N MET A 191 4.50 -13.55 6.03
CA MET A 191 4.37 -12.62 7.15
C MET A 191 4.84 -13.33 8.42
N GLU A 192 5.60 -12.66 9.29
CA GLU A 192 6.18 -13.30 10.49
C GLU A 192 5.22 -13.51 11.65
N ASP A 193 4.00 -12.97 11.58
CA ASP A 193 3.02 -13.13 12.64
C ASP A 193 1.86 -13.95 12.07
N GLY A 194 1.55 -15.04 12.77
CA GLY A 194 0.60 -16.07 12.39
C GLY A 194 -0.72 -15.52 11.87
N ASP A 195 -1.35 -16.33 11.03
CA ASP A 195 -2.75 -16.25 10.69
C ASP A 195 -3.58 -15.82 11.90
N VAL A 196 -3.95 -14.54 11.97
CA VAL A 196 -5.14 -14.15 12.72
C VAL A 196 -6.27 -14.50 11.77
N GLY A 197 -6.59 -15.79 11.78
CA GLY A 197 -7.83 -16.33 11.24
C GLY A 197 -8.99 -15.54 11.82
N GLY A 198 -10.03 -15.37 11.01
CA GLY A 198 -11.13 -14.46 11.26
C GLY A 198 -11.64 -14.49 12.70
N GLU A 199 -11.71 -13.32 13.31
CA GLU A 199 -12.75 -13.06 14.29
C GLU A 199 -14.07 -13.08 13.52
N ALA A 200 -14.69 -14.26 13.52
CA ALA A 200 -16.12 -14.37 13.38
C ALA A 200 -16.72 -13.50 14.48
N ASN A 201 -17.30 -12.37 14.10
CA ASN A 201 -18.25 -11.68 14.94
C ASN A 201 -19.51 -12.56 14.97
N GLU A 202 -19.58 -13.44 15.97
CA GLU A 202 -20.85 -13.79 16.60
C GLU A 202 -21.30 -12.57 17.39
N ASP A 203 -22.34 -11.91 16.89
CA ASP A 203 -23.45 -11.33 17.66
C ASP A 203 -24.61 -11.04 16.70
#